data_AF-A0A0D2SF62-F1
#
_entry.id   AF-A0A0D2SF62-F1
#
_cell.length_a   1.000
_cell.length_b   1.000
_cell.length_c   1.000
_cell.angle_alpha   90.00
_cell.angle_beta   90.00
_cell.angle_gamma   90.00
#
_symmetry.space_group_name_H-M   'P 1'
#
loop_
_entity.id
_entity.type
_entity.pdbx_description
1 polymer ?
#
loop_
_entity_poly.entity_id
_entity_poly.type
_entity_poly.pdbx_seq_one_letter_code
_entity_poly.pdbx_strand_id
1 'polypeptide(L)'
;LYRYRVGDILKVTGFHNKSPKFQFVERQNVVLSIDRDKTSEADLSKAIKAAEIELEPHGFLLTAYSSFADTWSIPGRYILFWELKLRDSNTDQLKLDSNTMEQCCGRVEESLDFIYRLFRKMNLIGPLEIRVVKFGAFDELMNFFVSRGAAPLQYKTPCCLKIKEAIEIVDSRVVGKFFSNGNLA
;
A
#
# COMPACT_ATOMS: atom_id res chain seq x y z
N LEU A 1 25.97 19.51 8.58
CA LEU A 1 25.90 18.10 8.12
C LEU A 1 27.15 17.81 7.27
N TYR A 2 27.94 16.80 7.63
CA TYR A 2 29.19 16.46 6.90
C TYR A 2 29.01 15.14 6.13
N ARG A 3 29.12 15.19 4.79
CA ARG A 3 28.94 14.05 3.87
C ARG A 3 27.66 13.24 4.14
N TYR A 4 26.60 13.92 4.56
CA TYR A 4 25.31 13.31 4.87
C TYR A 4 24.64 12.80 3.60
N ARG A 5 24.19 11.54 3.62
CA ARG A 5 23.44 10.95 2.51
C ARG A 5 22.01 11.45 2.54
N VAL A 6 21.69 12.35 1.61
CA VAL A 6 20.33 12.90 1.52
C VAL A 6 19.33 11.78 1.28
N GLY A 7 19.59 10.85 0.36
CA GLY A 7 18.68 9.73 0.02
C GLY A 7 17.84 9.97 -1.23
N ASP A 8 18.05 11.09 -1.93
CA ASP A 8 17.47 11.35 -3.25
C ASP A 8 18.30 10.67 -4.34
N ILE A 9 17.63 10.04 -5.29
CA ILE A 9 18.24 9.45 -6.48
C ILE A 9 18.06 10.43 -7.62
N LEU A 10 19.18 10.87 -8.20
CA LEU A 10 19.23 11.88 -9.25
C LEU A 10 19.86 11.29 -10.51
N LYS A 11 19.27 11.58 -11.67
CA LYS A 11 19.84 11.25 -12.99
C LYS A 11 20.44 12.50 -13.61
N VAL A 12 21.69 12.42 -14.04
CA VAL A 12 22.32 13.50 -14.83
C VAL A 12 21.67 13.53 -16.21
N THR A 13 21.14 14.68 -16.62
CA THR A 13 20.48 14.87 -17.92
C THR A 13 21.22 15.82 -18.85
N GLY A 14 22.25 16.50 -18.36
CA GLY A 14 23.07 17.40 -19.14
C GLY A 14 23.89 18.32 -18.25
N PHE A 15 24.46 19.36 -18.86
CA PHE A 15 25.29 20.34 -18.17
C PHE A 15 24.91 21.77 -18.61
N HIS A 16 25.07 22.72 -17.70
CA HIS A 16 25.15 24.14 -18.01
C HIS A 16 26.57 24.59 -17.67
N ASN A 17 27.40 24.82 -18.70
CA ASN A 17 28.84 24.96 -18.56
C ASN A 17 29.44 23.76 -17.81
N LYS A 18 30.02 23.96 -16.63
CA LYS A 18 30.59 22.91 -15.78
C LYS A 18 29.62 22.37 -14.72
N SER A 19 28.41 22.93 -14.61
CA SER A 19 27.42 22.55 -13.60
C SER A 19 26.47 21.46 -14.14
N PRO A 20 26.34 20.30 -13.48
CA PRO A 20 25.41 19.26 -13.91
C PRO A 20 23.95 19.68 -13.74
N LYS A 21 23.10 19.23 -14.65
CA LYS A 21 21.64 19.28 -14.55
C LYS A 21 21.14 17.92 -14.09
N PHE A 22 20.25 17.92 -13.11
CA PHE A 22 19.70 16.71 -12.53
C PHE A 22 18.20 16.62 -12.77
N GLN A 23 17.74 15.45 -13.20
CA GLN A 23 16.35 15.04 -13.09
C GLN A 23 16.18 14.24 -11.80
N PHE A 24 15.21 14.62 -10.98
CA PHE A 24 14.82 13.83 -9.82
C PHE A 24 14.17 12.53 -10.27
N VAL A 25 14.65 11.40 -9.75
CA VAL A 25 14.11 10.07 -10.06
C VAL A 25 13.16 9.65 -8.96
N GLU A 26 13.68 9.51 -7.74
CA GLU A 26 12.89 9.10 -6.57
C GLU A 26 13.61 9.41 -5.26
N ARG A 27 12.86 9.31 -4.17
CA ARG A 27 13.39 9.24 -2.82
C ARG A 27 13.56 7.76 -2.45
N GLN A 28 14.78 7.36 -2.08
CA GLN A 28 15.06 5.97 -1.74
C GLN A 28 14.13 5.47 -0.62
N ASN A 29 13.63 4.25 -0.78
CA ASN A 29 12.76 3.51 0.17
C ASN A 29 11.36 4.10 0.39
N VAL A 30 10.87 5.02 -0.44
CA VAL A 30 9.48 5.51 -0.34
C VAL A 30 8.57 4.69 -1.27
N VAL A 31 7.56 4.03 -0.71
CA VAL A 31 6.59 3.22 -1.47
C VAL A 31 5.24 3.91 -1.63
N LEU A 32 4.80 4.67 -0.62
CA LEU A 32 3.55 5.45 -0.67
C LEU A 32 3.82 6.90 -0.25
N SER A 33 3.11 7.83 -0.89
CA SER A 33 3.15 9.27 -0.64
C SER A 33 1.96 9.92 -1.36
N ILE A 34 1.20 10.79 -0.67
CA ILE A 34 0.12 11.58 -1.27
C ILE A 34 0.48 13.07 -1.33
N ASP A 35 1.04 13.60 -0.24
CA ASP A 35 1.55 14.97 -0.13
C ASP A 35 3.06 14.88 0.19
N ARG A 36 3.51 15.39 1.34
CA ARG A 36 4.90 15.30 1.83
C ARG A 36 5.13 14.12 2.77
N ASP A 37 4.10 13.31 3.01
CA ASP A 37 4.21 12.06 3.75
C ASP A 37 5.04 11.05 2.96
N LYS A 38 5.81 10.24 3.69
CA LYS A 38 6.73 9.26 3.10
C LYS A 38 6.62 7.98 3.90
N THR A 39 5.95 6.99 3.33
CA THR A 39 5.84 5.67 3.94
C THR A 39 6.76 4.70 3.21
N SER A 40 7.63 4.03 3.97
CA SER A 40 8.49 2.97 3.45
C SER A 40 7.80 1.61 3.47
N GLU A 41 8.36 0.64 2.75
CA GLU A 41 7.90 -0.76 2.82
C GLU A 41 7.96 -1.30 4.25
N ALA A 42 8.99 -0.93 5.02
CA ALA A 42 9.14 -1.36 6.41
C ALA A 42 8.04 -0.76 7.30
N ASP A 43 7.70 0.51 7.11
CA ASP A 43 6.62 1.17 7.85
C ASP A 43 5.27 0.55 7.52
N LEU A 44 5.01 0.30 6.23
CA LEU A 44 3.77 -0.33 5.78
C LEU A 44 3.65 -1.77 6.29
N SER A 45 4.73 -2.58 6.20
CA SER A 45 4.74 -3.94 6.72
C SER A 45 4.49 -3.97 8.23
N LYS A 46 5.07 -3.03 8.98
CA LYS A 46 4.83 -2.89 10.42
C LYS A 46 3.38 -2.52 10.72
N ALA A 47 2.81 -1.60 9.95
CA ALA A 47 1.43 -1.14 10.14
C ALA A 47 0.41 -2.25 9.83
N ILE A 48 0.65 -3.04 8.78
CA ILE A 48 -0.19 -4.19 8.42
C ILE A 48 -0.13 -5.27 9.52
N LYS A 49 1.07 -5.61 10.01
CA LYS A 49 1.23 -6.56 11.14
C LYS A 49 0.49 -6.10 12.40
N ALA A 50 0.43 -4.79 12.65
CA ALA A 50 -0.31 -4.26 13.79
C ALA A 50 -1.82 -4.44 13.63
N ALA A 51 -2.33 -4.39 12.39
CA ALA A 51 -3.74 -4.57 12.06
C ALA A 51 -4.16 -6.06 11.92
N GLU A 52 -3.22 -6.96 11.59
CA GLU A 52 -3.48 -8.40 11.59
C GLU A 52 -3.98 -8.92 12.95
N ILE A 53 -3.62 -8.25 14.06
CA ILE A 53 -4.10 -8.59 15.41
C ILE A 53 -5.64 -8.52 15.50
N GLU A 54 -6.28 -7.61 14.76
CA GLU A 54 -7.75 -7.47 14.73
C GLU A 54 -8.42 -8.62 13.94
N LEU A 55 -7.68 -9.26 13.04
CA LEU A 55 -8.15 -10.38 12.22
C LEU A 55 -8.10 -11.73 12.97
N GLU A 56 -7.15 -11.90 13.91
CA GLU A 56 -6.93 -13.18 14.58
C GLU A 56 -8.16 -13.74 15.32
N PRO A 57 -8.92 -12.94 16.10
CA PRO A 57 -10.11 -13.44 16.82
C PRO A 57 -11.21 -13.95 15.89
N HIS A 58 -11.21 -13.49 14.64
CA HIS A 58 -12.19 -13.84 13.62
C HIS A 58 -11.72 -15.00 12.73
N GLY A 59 -10.53 -15.55 13.01
CA GLY A 59 -9.99 -16.69 12.27
C GLY A 59 -9.52 -16.35 10.85
N PHE A 60 -9.33 -15.07 10.53
CA PHE A 60 -8.79 -14.64 9.24
C PHE A 60 -7.26 -14.64 9.25
N LEU A 61 -6.68 -14.95 8.09
CA LEU A 61 -5.27 -14.86 7.79
C LEU A 61 -5.07 -13.98 6.55
N LEU A 62 -4.18 -12.99 6.65
CA LEU A 62 -3.72 -12.22 5.50
C LEU A 62 -2.69 -13.04 4.72
N THR A 63 -3.05 -13.50 3.52
CA THR A 63 -2.16 -14.34 2.70
C THR A 63 -1.23 -13.51 1.82
N ALA A 64 -1.73 -12.39 1.32
CA ALA A 64 -0.98 -11.46 0.51
C ALA A 64 -1.57 -10.05 0.63
N TYR A 65 -0.70 -9.06 0.43
CA TYR A 65 -1.13 -7.68 0.33
C TYR A 65 -0.32 -6.92 -0.71
N SER A 66 -0.91 -5.82 -1.19
CA SER A 66 -0.21 -4.78 -1.91
C SER A 66 -0.89 -3.44 -1.62
N SER A 67 -0.36 -2.36 -2.19
CA SER A 67 -0.87 -1.02 -1.95
C SER A 67 -0.75 -0.15 -3.17
N PHE A 68 -1.44 0.99 -3.20
CA PHE A 68 -1.10 2.09 -4.08
C PHE A 68 -1.57 3.42 -3.48
N ALA A 69 -0.99 4.51 -3.98
CA ALA A 69 -1.40 5.86 -3.63
C ALA A 69 -2.46 6.33 -4.64
N ASP A 70 -3.72 6.42 -4.19
CA ASP A 70 -4.80 6.96 -5.01
C ASP A 70 -4.71 8.49 -5.03
N THR A 71 -4.33 9.02 -6.18
CA THR A 71 -4.26 10.45 -6.47
C THR A 71 -5.40 10.92 -7.39
N TRP A 72 -6.35 10.02 -7.73
CA TRP A 72 -7.56 10.37 -8.47
C TRP A 72 -8.62 10.97 -7.55
N SER A 73 -8.65 10.56 -6.29
CA SER A 73 -9.47 11.17 -5.24
C SER A 73 -8.87 12.49 -4.73
N ILE A 74 -9.72 13.41 -4.28
CA ILE A 74 -9.31 14.67 -3.62
C ILE A 74 -10.02 14.76 -2.26
N PRO A 75 -9.29 14.75 -1.12
CA PRO A 75 -7.86 14.47 -1.02
C PRO A 75 -7.51 13.02 -1.45
N GLY A 76 -6.29 12.85 -1.94
CA GLY A 76 -5.76 11.52 -2.28
C GLY A 76 -5.61 10.64 -1.03
N ARG A 77 -5.51 9.32 -1.19
CA ARG A 77 -5.51 8.39 -0.05
C ARG A 77 -4.66 7.15 -0.31
N TYR A 78 -4.29 6.47 0.76
CA TYR A 78 -3.67 5.15 0.64
C TYR A 78 -4.74 4.08 0.43
N ILE A 79 -4.48 3.18 -0.49
CA ILE A 79 -5.33 2.01 -0.76
C ILE A 79 -4.50 0.76 -0.58
N LEU A 80 -4.99 -0.16 0.27
CA LEU A 80 -4.37 -1.44 0.54
C LEU A 80 -5.26 -2.56 -0.02
N PHE A 81 -4.69 -3.45 -0.82
CA PHE A 81 -5.34 -4.66 -1.27
C PHE A 81 -4.99 -5.81 -0.35
N TRP A 82 -5.99 -6.45 0.25
CA TRP A 82 -5.81 -7.55 1.19
C TRP A 82 -6.47 -8.82 0.67
N GLU A 83 -5.70 -9.89 0.50
CA GLU A 83 -6.24 -11.22 0.23
C GLU A 83 -6.29 -12.00 1.54
N LEU A 84 -7.51 -12.39 1.92
CA LEU A 84 -7.79 -13.02 3.19
C LEU A 84 -8.24 -14.46 3.00
N LYS A 85 -7.83 -15.33 3.93
CA LYS A 85 -8.25 -16.72 4.01
C LYS A 85 -8.76 -17.04 5.41
N LEU A 86 -9.83 -17.82 5.52
CA LEU A 86 -10.26 -18.35 6.82
C LEU A 86 -9.40 -19.57 7.18
N ARG A 87 -8.95 -19.67 8.44
CA ARG A 87 -8.06 -20.76 8.89
C ARG A 87 -8.69 -22.15 8.71
N ASP A 88 -9.99 -22.28 8.96
CA ASP A 88 -10.68 -23.58 9.07
C ASP A 88 -11.74 -23.83 7.99
N SER A 89 -11.81 -23.02 6.92
CA SER A 89 -12.75 -23.26 5.83
C SER A 89 -12.09 -23.31 4.45
N ASN A 90 -12.54 -24.26 3.64
CA ASN A 90 -12.31 -24.32 2.19
C ASN A 90 -13.40 -23.57 1.41
N THR A 91 -14.26 -22.80 2.11
CA THR A 91 -15.35 -22.04 1.50
C THR A 91 -14.97 -20.59 1.30
N ASP A 92 -15.14 -20.10 0.08
CA ASP A 92 -14.85 -18.71 -0.35
C ASP A 92 -15.85 -17.66 0.18
N GLN A 93 -16.79 -18.04 1.06
CA GLN A 93 -17.77 -17.11 1.62
C GLN A 93 -17.19 -16.35 2.81
N LEU A 94 -16.39 -15.33 2.50
CA LEU A 94 -15.89 -14.36 3.48
C LEU A 94 -17.06 -13.51 3.99
N LYS A 95 -17.56 -13.81 5.20
CA LYS A 95 -18.40 -12.88 5.95
C LYS A 95 -17.50 -11.93 6.71
N LEU A 96 -17.17 -10.80 6.07
CA LEU A 96 -16.39 -9.73 6.67
C LEU A 96 -17.31 -8.85 7.51
N ASP A 97 -17.03 -8.74 8.79
CA ASP A 97 -17.67 -7.73 9.63
C ASP A 97 -17.07 -6.35 9.29
N SER A 98 -17.93 -5.38 8.97
CA SER A 98 -17.49 -4.03 8.59
C SER A 98 -16.73 -3.37 9.73
N ASN A 99 -17.18 -3.58 10.97
CA ASN A 99 -16.57 -2.98 12.13
C ASN A 99 -15.14 -3.51 12.36
N THR A 100 -14.90 -4.82 12.24
CA THR A 100 -13.54 -5.39 12.28
C THR A 100 -12.63 -4.80 11.18
N MET A 101 -13.14 -4.64 9.96
CA MET A 101 -12.33 -4.12 8.86
C MET A 101 -12.04 -2.61 9.00
N GLU A 102 -12.98 -1.84 9.54
CA GLU A 102 -12.76 -0.43 9.90
C GLU A 102 -11.72 -0.29 11.03
N GLN A 103 -11.76 -1.18 12.03
CA GLN A 103 -10.73 -1.26 13.07
C GLN A 103 -9.35 -1.58 12.47
N CYS A 104 -9.27 -2.51 11.51
CA CYS A 104 -8.05 -2.77 10.77
C CYS A 104 -7.54 -1.50 10.06
N CYS A 105 -8.42 -0.76 9.37
CA CYS A 105 -8.06 0.48 8.71
C CYS A 105 -7.48 1.50 9.72
N GLY A 106 -8.17 1.71 10.84
CA GLY A 106 -7.72 2.60 11.91
C GLY A 106 -6.37 2.18 12.49
N ARG A 107 -6.18 0.89 12.74
CA ARG A 107 -4.95 0.32 13.30
C ARG A 107 -3.74 0.50 12.38
N VAL A 108 -3.95 0.39 11.07
CA VAL A 108 -2.93 0.73 10.07
C VAL A 108 -2.57 2.21 10.18
N GLU A 109 -3.55 3.12 10.14
CA GLU A 109 -3.30 4.57 10.20
C GLU A 109 -2.58 5.00 11.48
N GLU A 110 -2.97 4.45 12.63
CA GLU A 110 -2.33 4.68 13.91
C GLU A 110 -0.86 4.26 13.91
N SER A 111 -0.51 3.22 13.14
CA SER A 111 0.84 2.67 13.08
C SER A 111 1.75 3.38 12.08
N LEU A 112 1.19 4.23 11.20
CA LEU A 112 1.96 5.04 10.26
C LEU A 112 2.67 6.21 10.96
N ASP A 113 3.61 6.82 10.25
CA ASP A 113 4.40 7.94 10.74
C ASP A 113 3.54 9.15 11.15
N PHE A 114 4.09 9.96 12.05
CA PHE A 114 3.48 11.21 12.52
C PHE A 114 3.09 12.15 11.36
N ILE A 115 3.89 12.27 10.29
CA ILE A 115 3.56 13.16 9.17
C ILE A 115 2.29 12.70 8.45
N TYR A 116 2.15 11.39 8.20
CA TYR A 116 0.92 10.84 7.63
C TYR A 116 -0.28 11.17 8.51
N ARG A 117 -0.20 10.87 9.81
CA ARG A 117 -1.30 11.13 10.77
C ARG A 117 -1.63 12.62 10.87
N LEU A 118 -0.63 13.49 10.85
CA LEU A 118 -0.82 14.95 10.84
C LEU A 118 -1.61 15.39 9.60
N PHE A 119 -1.23 14.92 8.42
CA PHE A 119 -1.92 15.27 7.18
C PHE A 119 -3.31 14.66 7.05
N ARG A 120 -3.54 13.49 7.66
CA ARG A 120 -4.89 12.94 7.84
C ARG A 120 -5.75 13.85 8.72
N LYS A 121 -5.24 14.34 9.86
CA LYS A 121 -5.95 15.31 10.72
C LYS A 121 -6.21 16.65 10.03
N MET A 122 -5.33 17.07 9.12
CA MET A 122 -5.48 18.29 8.32
C MET A 122 -6.36 18.13 7.07
N ASN A 123 -6.94 16.94 6.84
CA ASN A 123 -7.71 16.61 5.63
C ASN A 123 -6.92 16.78 4.30
N LEU A 124 -5.58 16.70 4.36
CA LEU A 124 -4.71 16.71 3.18
C LEU A 124 -4.57 15.29 2.58
N ILE A 125 -4.76 14.27 3.41
CA ILE A 125 -4.86 12.87 2.99
C ILE A 125 -6.25 12.36 3.39
N GLY A 126 -6.93 11.69 2.45
CA GLY A 126 -8.21 11.04 2.66
C GLY A 126 -8.11 9.77 3.53
N PRO A 127 -9.24 9.24 3.99
CA PRO A 127 -9.26 8.02 4.80
C PRO A 127 -8.61 6.85 4.07
N LEU A 128 -7.75 6.11 4.79
CA LEU A 128 -7.14 4.90 4.27
C LEU A 128 -8.24 3.89 3.89
N GLU A 129 -8.09 3.28 2.72
CA GLU A 129 -9.03 2.29 2.20
C GLU A 129 -8.38 0.90 2.22
N ILE A 130 -9.02 -0.08 2.85
CA ILE A 130 -8.70 -1.49 2.67
C ILE A 130 -9.71 -2.09 1.68
N ARG A 131 -9.19 -2.63 0.58
CA ARG A 131 -9.93 -3.39 -0.42
C ARG A 131 -9.63 -4.87 -0.25
N VAL A 132 -10.60 -5.63 0.23
CA VAL A 132 -10.47 -7.09 0.32
C VAL A 132 -10.71 -7.68 -1.06
N VAL A 133 -9.82 -8.56 -1.51
CA VAL A 133 -9.87 -9.22 -2.82
C VAL A 133 -10.18 -10.71 -2.67
N LYS A 134 -10.70 -11.32 -3.74
CA LYS A 134 -10.90 -12.78 -3.81
C LYS A 134 -9.58 -13.52 -3.64
N PHE A 135 -9.66 -14.73 -3.08
CA PHE A 135 -8.55 -15.67 -3.09
C PHE A 135 -8.12 -16.00 -4.54
N GLY A 136 -6.81 -16.03 -4.79
CA GLY A 136 -6.21 -16.16 -6.12
C GLY A 136 -6.03 -14.85 -6.88
N ALA A 137 -6.38 -13.70 -6.28
CA ALA A 137 -6.21 -12.40 -6.95
C ALA A 137 -4.72 -12.04 -7.12
N PHE A 138 -3.88 -12.41 -6.16
CA PHE A 138 -2.44 -12.18 -6.26
C PHE A 138 -1.71 -13.19 -7.16
N ASP A 139 -2.28 -14.38 -7.37
CA ASP A 139 -1.79 -15.32 -8.39
C ASP A 139 -1.98 -14.77 -9.80
N GLU A 140 -3.11 -14.09 -10.05
CA GLU A 140 -3.38 -13.42 -11.32
C GLU A 140 -2.47 -12.20 -11.53
N LEU A 141 -2.18 -11.46 -10.46
CA LEU A 141 -1.16 -10.42 -10.49
C LEU A 141 0.22 -10.98 -10.81
N MET A 142 0.58 -12.13 -10.23
CA MET A 142 1.83 -12.83 -10.55
C MET A 142 1.88 -13.23 -12.02
N ASN A 143 0.81 -13.86 -12.55
CA ASN A 143 0.72 -14.27 -13.95
C ASN A 143 0.91 -13.08 -14.90
N PHE A 144 0.34 -11.92 -14.55
CA PHE A 144 0.55 -10.68 -15.29
C PHE A 144 2.03 -10.27 -15.33
N PHE A 145 2.72 -10.22 -14.19
CA PHE A 145 4.14 -9.87 -14.17
C PHE A 145 5.02 -10.91 -14.88
N VAL A 146 4.71 -12.20 -14.75
CA VAL A 146 5.40 -13.29 -15.46
C VAL A 146 5.23 -13.13 -16.98
N SER A 147 4.02 -12.81 -17.45
CA SER A 147 3.77 -12.55 -18.88
C SER A 147 4.57 -11.35 -19.43
N ARG A 148 4.98 -10.43 -18.55
CA ARG A 148 5.84 -9.28 -18.87
C ARG A 148 7.34 -9.55 -18.63
N GLY A 149 7.72 -10.80 -18.41
CA GLY A 149 9.11 -11.25 -18.32
C GLY A 149 9.67 -11.42 -16.91
N ALA A 150 8.85 -11.35 -15.86
CA ALA A 150 9.31 -11.71 -14.52
C ALA A 150 9.58 -13.22 -14.42
N ALA A 151 10.68 -13.61 -13.79
CA ALA A 151 10.97 -15.01 -13.52
C ALA A 151 10.02 -15.55 -12.43
N PRO A 152 9.22 -16.61 -12.70
CA PRO A 152 8.22 -17.11 -11.75
C PRO A 152 8.79 -17.46 -10.38
N LEU A 153 9.96 -18.12 -10.34
CA LEU A 153 10.59 -18.58 -9.10
C LEU A 153 11.21 -17.45 -8.25
N GLN A 154 11.36 -16.25 -8.82
CA GLN A 154 11.90 -15.08 -8.12
C GLN A 154 10.83 -14.04 -7.82
N TYR A 155 9.59 -14.29 -8.25
CA TYR A 155 8.51 -13.36 -8.06
C TYR A 155 8.20 -13.20 -6.57
N LYS A 156 8.05 -11.94 -6.17
CA LYS A 156 7.45 -11.55 -4.90
C LYS A 156 6.38 -10.52 -5.20
N THR A 157 5.25 -10.63 -4.53
CA THR A 157 4.18 -9.62 -4.63
C THR A 157 4.75 -8.24 -4.33
N PRO A 158 4.65 -7.28 -5.26
CA PRO A 158 5.12 -5.92 -5.01
C PRO A 158 4.34 -5.30 -3.85
N CYS A 159 5.05 -4.70 -2.89
CA CYS A 159 4.42 -4.00 -1.77
C CYS A 159 3.55 -2.82 -2.22
N CYS A 160 3.92 -2.16 -3.32
CA CYS A 160 3.17 -1.05 -3.93
C CYS A 160 3.09 -1.20 -5.46
N LEU A 161 1.88 -1.09 -6.00
CA LEU A 161 1.59 -1.11 -7.43
C LEU A 161 1.66 0.31 -8.01
N LYS A 162 2.46 0.47 -9.07
CA LYS A 162 2.59 1.72 -9.83
C LYS A 162 2.01 1.62 -11.24
N ILE A 163 1.82 0.40 -11.74
CA ILE A 163 1.35 0.11 -13.10
C ILE A 163 -0.18 0.06 -13.07
N LYS A 164 -0.83 0.87 -13.92
CA LYS A 164 -2.30 0.99 -13.93
C LYS A 164 -2.99 -0.34 -14.19
N GLU A 165 -2.50 -1.11 -15.15
CA GLU A 165 -3.07 -2.40 -15.52
C GLU A 165 -2.95 -3.43 -14.38
N ALA A 166 -1.87 -3.37 -13.60
CA ALA A 166 -1.70 -4.20 -12.41
C ALA A 166 -2.72 -3.84 -11.32
N ILE A 167 -2.97 -2.55 -11.12
CA ILE A 167 -3.99 -2.05 -10.19
C ILE A 167 -5.38 -2.51 -10.65
N GLU A 168 -5.71 -2.37 -11.93
CA GLU A 168 -7.00 -2.78 -12.52
C GLU A 168 -7.26 -4.29 -12.37
N ILE A 169 -6.23 -5.14 -12.53
CA ILE A 169 -6.32 -6.60 -12.33
C ILE A 169 -6.75 -6.92 -10.89
N VAL A 170 -6.13 -6.29 -9.90
CA VAL A 170 -6.46 -6.54 -8.49
C VAL A 170 -7.79 -5.89 -8.11
N ASP A 171 -8.07 -4.69 -8.61
CA ASP A 171 -9.31 -3.95 -8.31
C ASP A 171 -10.56 -4.65 -8.86
N SER A 172 -10.46 -5.28 -10.04
CA SER A 172 -11.55 -6.09 -10.62
C SER A 172 -11.96 -7.31 -9.78
N ARG A 173 -11.14 -7.69 -8.79
CA ARG A 173 -11.34 -8.84 -7.89
C ARG A 173 -11.72 -8.44 -6.48
N VAL A 174 -12.02 -7.16 -6.24
CA VAL A 174 -12.43 -6.65 -4.93
C VAL A 174 -13.81 -7.18 -4.55
N VAL A 175 -13.94 -7.69 -3.33
CA VAL A 175 -15.17 -8.19 -2.72
C VAL A 175 -15.69 -7.31 -1.59
N GLY A 176 -14.85 -6.43 -1.03
CA GLY A 176 -15.24 -5.49 0.01
C GLY A 176 -14.31 -4.27 0.04
N LYS A 177 -14.87 -3.11 0.35
CA LYS A 177 -14.15 -1.84 0.48
C LYS A 177 -14.48 -1.23 1.84
N PHE A 178 -13.46 -0.95 2.63
CA PHE A 178 -13.58 -0.47 4.00
C PHE A 178 -12.68 0.74 4.18
N PHE A 179 -13.12 1.70 4.99
CA PHE A 179 -12.41 2.96 5.19
C PHE A 179 -12.07 3.16 6.66
N SER A 180 -10.97 3.84 6.94
CA SER A 180 -10.74 4.31 8.31
C SER A 180 -11.75 5.39 8.69
N ASN A 181 -12.20 5.36 9.94
CA ASN A 181 -13.07 6.38 10.47
C ASN A 181 -12.33 7.73 10.53
N GLY A 182 -13.02 8.80 10.13
CA GLY A 182 -12.43 10.13 9.89
C GLY A 182 -11.85 10.84 11.13
N ASN A 183 -12.03 10.30 12.33
CA ASN A 183 -11.60 10.91 13.58
C ASN A 183 -10.43 10.13 14.19
N LEU A 184 -9.22 10.37 13.70
CA LEU A 184 -8.02 10.07 14.46
C LEU A 184 -7.97 11.04 15.66
N ALA A 185 -8.36 10.56 16.86
CA ALA A 185 -8.29 11.33 18.10
C ALA A 185 -6.88 11.87 18.35
#